data_AF-A0A396JTL5-F1
#
_entry.id   AF-A0A396JTL5-F1
#
_cell.length_a   1.000
_cell.length_b   1.000
_cell.length_c   1.000
_cell.angle_alpha   90.00
_cell.angle_beta   90.00
_cell.angle_gamma   90.00
#
_symmetry.space_group_name_H-M   'P 1'
#
loop_
_entity.id
_entity.type
_entity.pdbx_description
1 polymer ?
#
loop_
_entity_poly.entity_id
_entity_poly.type
_entity_poly.pdbx_seq_one_letter_code
_entity_poly.pdbx_strand_id
1 'polypeptide(L)'
;MSPDIITAATNITNTQSKATRRAFVTFLAGNGDYVKGVVGLAKGLRKVKTMYPLVVAVLPDVPQEHRNILTSQGCIVREIEPVYPPENQTQFAMAYYVINYSKLRIWAVSNLSHSLNFSS
;
A
#
# COMPACT_ATOMS: atom_id res chain seq x y z
N MET A 1 42.60 16.69 -1.52
CA MET A 1 41.60 15.95 -0.73
C MET A 1 40.47 15.52 -1.65
N SER A 2 40.28 14.22 -1.84
CA SER A 2 39.09 13.68 -2.53
C SER A 2 37.89 13.76 -1.58
N PRO A 3 36.68 14.11 -2.05
CA PRO A 3 35.50 14.10 -1.18
C PRO A 3 35.14 12.66 -0.80
N ASP A 4 34.91 12.45 0.50
CA ASP A 4 34.59 11.15 1.11
C ASP A 4 33.27 10.59 0.58
N ILE A 5 33.33 9.36 0.05
CA ILE A 5 32.21 8.57 -0.51
C ILE A 5 31.07 8.38 0.52
N ILE A 6 31.38 8.49 1.81
CA ILE A 6 30.45 8.25 2.93
C ILE A 6 29.43 9.40 3.06
N THR A 7 29.83 10.64 2.78
CA THR A 7 28.96 11.83 2.86
C THR A 7 27.94 11.88 1.70
N ALA A 8 28.31 11.35 0.53
CA ALA A 8 27.39 11.21 -0.60
C ALA A 8 26.28 10.19 -0.28
N ALA A 9 26.62 9.05 0.30
CA ALA A 9 25.65 7.99 0.65
C ALA A 9 24.63 8.43 1.71
N THR A 10 25.04 9.26 2.68
CA THR A 10 24.13 9.79 3.72
C THR A 10 23.16 10.84 3.17
N ASN A 11 23.56 11.60 2.14
CA ASN A 11 22.65 12.56 1.48
C ASN A 11 21.65 11.86 0.54
N ILE A 12 22.03 10.73 -0.07
CA ILE A 12 21.14 9.93 -0.93
C ILE A 12 20.03 9.28 -0.08
N THR A 13 20.33 8.79 1.11
CA THR A 13 19.30 8.20 2.01
C THR A 13 18.39 9.26 2.63
N ASN A 14 18.91 10.44 2.96
CA ASN A 14 18.11 11.48 3.62
C ASN A 14 17.22 12.28 2.66
N THR A 15 17.59 12.39 1.38
CA THR A 15 16.75 13.02 0.34
C THR A 15 15.58 12.14 -0.10
N GLN A 16 15.68 10.82 0.08
CA GLN A 16 14.60 9.88 -0.22
C GLN A 16 13.47 9.91 0.84
N SER A 17 13.74 10.43 2.04
CA SER A 17 12.75 10.53 3.13
C SER A 17 11.76 11.70 2.98
N LYS A 18 12.05 12.69 2.12
CA LYS A 18 11.26 13.93 2.03
C LYS A 18 10.33 14.00 0.80
N ALA A 19 10.44 13.06 -0.13
CA ALA A 19 9.60 12.93 -1.31
C ALA A 19 8.86 11.58 -1.24
N THR A 20 7.72 11.48 -0.58
CA THR A 20 6.44 12.00 -1.07
C THR A 20 5.40 11.76 0.04
N ARG A 21 4.88 12.80 0.70
CA ARG A 21 3.80 12.62 1.70
C ARG A 21 2.42 12.29 1.07
N ARG A 22 2.42 11.81 -0.17
CA ARG A 22 1.25 11.56 -1.00
C ARG A 22 1.50 10.31 -1.81
N ALA A 23 0.57 9.37 -1.74
CA ALA A 23 0.56 8.19 -2.59
C ALA A 23 -0.89 7.86 -2.94
N PHE A 24 -1.05 7.12 -4.02
CA PHE A 24 -2.28 6.39 -4.25
C PHE A 24 -2.25 5.14 -3.39
N VAL A 25 -3.37 4.85 -2.71
CA VAL A 25 -3.47 3.66 -1.89
C VAL A 25 -4.65 2.83 -2.36
N THR A 26 -4.43 1.53 -2.47
CA THR A 26 -5.48 0.56 -2.70
C THR A 26 -5.28 -0.64 -1.80
N PHE A 27 -6.31 -1.46 -1.67
CA PHE A 27 -6.35 -2.60 -0.77
C PHE A 27 -6.64 -3.88 -1.56
N LEU A 28 -5.94 -4.96 -1.20
CA LEU A 28 -6.12 -6.27 -1.80
C LEU A 28 -6.19 -7.33 -0.69
N ALA A 29 -7.21 -8.18 -0.77
CA ALA A 29 -7.42 -9.30 0.13
C ALA A 29 -7.76 -10.56 -0.67
N GLY A 30 -7.42 -11.71 -0.11
CA GLY A 30 -7.73 -13.03 -0.66
C GLY A 30 -6.93 -13.42 -1.91
N ASN A 31 -7.32 -14.56 -2.47
CA ASN A 31 -6.70 -15.20 -3.63
C ASN A 31 -7.53 -15.04 -4.93
N GLY A 32 -8.40 -14.04 -4.97
CA GLY A 32 -9.24 -13.78 -6.16
C GLY A 32 -8.50 -13.02 -7.26
N ASP A 33 -9.23 -12.76 -8.34
CA ASP A 33 -8.73 -12.05 -9.52
C ASP A 33 -8.59 -10.52 -9.33
N TYR A 34 -8.85 -9.99 -8.13
CA TYR A 34 -8.73 -8.57 -7.81
C TYR A 34 -7.31 -8.01 -8.05
N VAL A 35 -6.28 -8.87 -8.04
CA VAL A 35 -4.92 -8.50 -8.46
C VAL A 35 -4.88 -7.91 -9.87
N LYS A 36 -5.74 -8.40 -10.79
CA LYS A 36 -5.86 -7.89 -12.17
C LYS A 36 -6.32 -6.43 -12.18
N GLY A 37 -7.24 -6.05 -11.29
CA GLY A 37 -7.71 -4.68 -11.11
C GLY A 37 -6.58 -3.75 -10.65
N VAL A 38 -5.81 -4.17 -9.65
CA VAL A 38 -4.67 -3.40 -9.13
C VAL A 38 -3.55 -3.26 -10.18
N VAL A 39 -3.29 -4.30 -10.97
CA VAL A 39 -2.35 -4.24 -12.11
C VAL A 39 -2.85 -3.24 -13.17
N GLY A 40 -4.14 -3.24 -13.47
CA GLY A 40 -4.76 -2.25 -14.36
C GLY A 40 -4.59 -0.81 -13.85
N LEU A 41 -4.82 -0.59 -12.56
CA LEU A 41 -4.60 0.71 -11.90
C LEU A 41 -3.13 1.15 -12.02
N ALA A 42 -2.18 0.28 -11.69
CA ALA A 42 -0.75 0.57 -11.80
C ALA A 42 -0.34 0.97 -13.23
N LYS A 43 -0.86 0.25 -14.24
CA LYS A 43 -0.66 0.59 -15.65
C LYS A 43 -1.26 1.95 -16.02
N GLY A 44 -2.48 2.25 -15.56
CA GLY A 44 -3.15 3.52 -15.79
C GLY A 44 -2.39 4.71 -15.19
N LEU A 45 -1.96 4.58 -13.93
CA LEU A 45 -1.16 5.60 -13.24
C LEU A 45 0.17 5.88 -13.95
N ARG A 46 0.85 4.83 -14.42
CA ARG A 46 2.07 4.96 -15.22
C ARG A 46 1.80 5.63 -16.57
N LYS A 47 0.69 5.31 -17.24
CA LYS A 47 0.30 5.92 -18.53
C LYS A 47 0.14 7.44 -18.40
N VAL A 48 -0.44 7.92 -17.29
CA VAL A 48 -0.61 9.35 -17.02
C VAL A 48 0.63 10.01 -16.40
N LYS A 49 1.75 9.27 -16.27
CA LYS A 49 3.04 9.74 -15.74
C LYS A 49 2.89 10.42 -14.37
N THR A 50 2.12 9.82 -13.46
CA THR A 50 1.99 10.36 -12.11
C THR A 50 3.34 10.42 -11.39
N MET A 51 3.52 11.46 -10.59
CA MET A 51 4.67 11.63 -9.68
C MET A 51 4.50 10.87 -8.35
N TYR A 52 3.32 10.32 -8.08
CA TYR A 52 2.99 9.67 -6.80
C TYR A 52 3.02 8.14 -6.93
N PRO A 53 3.62 7.43 -5.95
CA PRO A 53 3.65 5.97 -5.97
C PRO A 53 2.26 5.36 -5.73
N LEU A 54 2.10 4.10 -6.10
CA LEU A 54 0.96 3.26 -5.72
C LEU A 54 1.37 2.33 -4.59
N VAL A 55 0.76 2.51 -3.42
CA VAL A 55 0.88 1.61 -2.27
C VAL A 55 -0.29 0.64 -2.29
N VAL A 56 -0.01 -0.65 -2.18
CA VAL A 56 -1.03 -1.69 -2.09
C VAL A 56 -0.97 -2.29 -0.69
N ALA A 57 -2.00 -2.01 0.10
CA ALA A 57 -2.18 -2.61 1.41
C ALA A 57 -2.75 -4.03 1.21
N VAL A 58 -2.03 -5.05 1.67
CA VAL A 58 -2.40 -6.47 1.48
C VAL A 58 -2.68 -7.15 2.81
N LEU A 59 -3.69 -8.01 2.86
CA LEU A 59 -3.89 -8.92 3.99
C LEU A 59 -2.99 -10.15 3.91
N PRO A 60 -2.74 -10.87 5.02
CA PRO A 60 -1.93 -12.10 5.03
C PRO A 60 -2.43 -13.21 4.10
N ASP A 61 -3.73 -13.23 3.80
CA ASP A 61 -4.39 -14.21 2.93
C ASP A 61 -4.12 -14.00 1.42
N VAL A 62 -3.45 -12.91 1.05
CA VAL A 62 -3.01 -12.67 -0.34
C VAL A 62 -1.78 -13.56 -0.65
N PRO A 63 -1.84 -14.42 -1.68
CA PRO A 63 -0.72 -15.28 -2.04
C PRO A 63 0.55 -14.51 -2.40
N GLN A 64 1.71 -15.12 -2.15
CA GLN A 64 3.00 -14.52 -2.48
C GLN A 64 3.15 -14.22 -3.97
N GLU A 65 2.58 -15.06 -4.85
CA GLU A 65 2.58 -14.84 -6.30
C GLU A 65 1.93 -13.50 -6.67
N HIS A 66 0.76 -13.18 -6.09
CA HIS A 66 0.10 -11.90 -6.32
C HIS A 66 0.96 -10.72 -5.83
N ARG A 67 1.63 -10.85 -4.68
CA ARG A 67 2.54 -9.82 -4.15
C ARG A 67 3.75 -9.59 -5.06
N ASN A 68 4.29 -10.67 -5.63
CA ASN A 68 5.40 -10.61 -6.59
C ASN A 68 4.96 -9.91 -7.88
N ILE A 69 3.75 -10.21 -8.38
CA ILE A 69 3.16 -9.52 -9.53
C ILE A 69 3.05 -8.02 -9.25
N LEU A 70 2.50 -7.62 -8.10
CA LEU A 70 2.36 -6.21 -7.75
C LEU A 70 3.71 -5.49 -7.66
N THR A 71 4.69 -6.12 -7.02
CA THR A 71 6.06 -5.59 -6.92
C THR A 71 6.68 -5.43 -8.31
N SER A 72 6.46 -6.38 -9.22
CA SER A 72 6.94 -6.31 -10.61
C SER A 72 6.32 -5.14 -11.40
N GLN A 73 5.12 -4.67 -11.02
CA GLN A 73 4.48 -3.51 -11.62
C GLN A 73 4.97 -2.17 -11.03
N GLY A 74 5.90 -2.19 -10.07
CA GLY A 74 6.38 -1.00 -9.38
C GLY A 74 5.48 -0.54 -8.23
N CYS A 75 4.55 -1.39 -7.76
CA CYS A 75 3.75 -1.10 -6.58
C CYS A 75 4.56 -1.30 -5.30
N ILE A 76 4.31 -0.45 -4.30
CA ILE A 76 4.84 -0.64 -2.95
C ILE A 76 3.85 -1.53 -2.20
N VAL A 77 4.21 -2.78 -1.95
CA VAL A 77 3.36 -3.72 -1.21
C VAL A 77 3.59 -3.55 0.29
N ARG A 78 2.51 -3.32 1.04
CA ARG A 78 2.54 -3.21 2.50
C ARG A 78 1.53 -4.19 3.11
N GLU A 79 2.02 -5.15 3.87
CA GLU A 79 1.14 -6.02 4.63
C GLU A 79 0.51 -5.24 5.79
N ILE A 80 -0.79 -5.46 6.00
CA ILE A 80 -1.55 -4.92 7.13
C ILE A 80 -2.25 -6.07 7.84
N GLU A 81 -2.37 -6.01 9.16
CA GLU A 81 -3.13 -7.02 9.88
C GLU A 81 -4.64 -6.72 9.73
N PRO A 82 -5.47 -7.77 9.62
CA PRO A 82 -6.91 -7.61 9.55
C PRO A 82 -7.46 -6.92 10.80
N VAL A 83 -8.51 -6.13 10.63
CA VAL A 83 -9.27 -5.57 11.76
C VAL A 83 -10.46 -6.47 12.03
N TYR A 84 -10.41 -7.18 13.15
CA TYR A 84 -11.51 -7.99 13.64
C TYR A 84 -12.39 -7.19 14.60
N PRO A 85 -13.73 -7.29 14.49
CA PRO A 85 -14.60 -6.70 15.50
C PRO A 85 -14.40 -7.39 16.86
N PRO A 86 -14.53 -6.67 17.98
CA PRO A 86 -14.47 -7.26 19.31
C PRO A 86 -15.61 -8.26 19.52
N GLU A 87 -15.37 -9.32 20.30
CA GLU A 87 -16.33 -10.40 20.56
C GLU A 87 -17.60 -9.91 21.28
N ASN A 88 -17.48 -8.86 22.09
CA ASN A 88 -18.57 -8.33 22.89
C ASN A 88 -19.07 -7.01 22.31
N GLN A 89 -20.34 -6.99 21.95
CA GLN A 89 -21.10 -5.88 21.38
C GLN A 89 -20.74 -5.53 19.94
N THR A 90 -21.71 -5.74 19.05
CA THR A 90 -22.31 -4.63 18.29
C THR A 90 -23.39 -5.17 17.37
N GLN A 91 -24.59 -4.60 17.44
CA GLN A 91 -25.65 -4.79 16.44
C GLN A 91 -25.21 -4.35 15.02
N PHE A 92 -24.07 -3.65 14.93
CA PHE A 92 -23.55 -2.98 13.74
C PHE A 92 -22.15 -3.43 13.30
N ALA A 93 -21.38 -4.19 14.11
CA ALA A 93 -20.07 -4.69 13.71
C ALA A 93 -20.06 -6.21 13.56
N MET A 94 -20.16 -6.66 12.31
CA MET A 94 -20.30 -8.07 11.95
C MET A 94 -18.97 -8.65 11.47
N ALA A 95 -18.67 -9.89 11.86
CA ALA A 95 -17.42 -10.58 11.52
C ALA A 95 -17.17 -10.76 10.02
N TYR A 96 -18.21 -10.81 9.18
CA TYR A 96 -18.03 -10.90 7.72
C TYR A 96 -17.57 -9.57 7.08
N TYR A 97 -17.56 -8.46 7.82
CA TYR A 97 -17.05 -7.15 7.36
C TYR A 97 -15.58 -6.91 7.69
N VAL A 98 -14.81 -7.93 8.09
CA VAL A 98 -13.36 -7.81 8.35
C VAL A 98 -12.60 -7.13 7.21
N ILE A 99 -12.95 -7.42 5.96
CA ILE A 99 -12.37 -6.76 4.78
C ILE A 99 -12.66 -5.24 4.78
N ASN A 100 -13.87 -4.83 5.15
CA ASN A 100 -14.27 -3.43 5.21
C ASN A 100 -13.60 -2.70 6.37
N TYR A 101 -13.51 -3.32 7.54
CA TYR A 101 -12.79 -2.72 8.68
C TYR A 101 -11.29 -2.62 8.41
N SER A 102 -10.73 -3.60 7.72
CA SER A 102 -9.31 -3.59 7.33
C SER A 102 -8.96 -2.46 6.37
N LYS A 103 -9.93 -1.92 5.61
CA LYS A 103 -9.70 -0.69 4.82
C LYS A 103 -9.30 0.51 5.69
N LEU A 104 -9.69 0.55 6.97
CA LEU A 104 -9.32 1.64 7.88
C LEU A 104 -7.82 1.62 8.24
N ARG A 105 -7.14 0.46 8.16
CA ARG A 105 -5.68 0.34 8.40
C ARG A 105 -4.83 1.08 7.38
N ILE A 106 -5.40 1.52 6.26
CA ILE A 106 -4.69 2.36 5.28
C ILE A 106 -4.17 3.66 5.93
N TRP A 107 -4.86 4.19 6.95
CA TRP A 107 -4.42 5.36 7.71
C TRP A 107 -3.19 5.11 8.60
N ALA A 108 -2.90 3.84 8.93
CA ALA A 108 -1.71 3.46 9.71
C ALA A 108 -0.43 3.34 8.86
N VAL A 109 -0.50 3.59 7.55
CA VAL A 109 0.68 3.73 6.69
C VAL A 109 1.37 5.06 7.06
N SER A 110 2.20 4.98 8.10
CA SER A 110 2.72 6.06 8.98
C SER A 110 3.47 7.23 8.33
N ASN A 111 3.55 7.29 7.00
CA ASN A 111 4.33 8.29 6.28
C ASN A 111 3.54 9.09 5.22
N LEU A 112 2.23 8.87 5.08
CA LEU A 112 1.39 9.66 4.16
C LEU A 112 0.65 10.79 4.90
N SER A 113 0.75 12.03 4.38
CA SER A 113 -0.08 13.16 4.82
C SER A 113 -1.45 13.23 4.12
N HIS A 114 -1.53 12.71 2.89
CA HIS A 114 -2.76 12.66 2.11
C HIS A 114 -2.79 11.35 1.32
N SER A 115 -3.84 10.54 1.51
CA SER A 115 -4.09 9.28 0.81
C SER A 115 -5.34 9.40 -0.04
N LEU A 116 -5.27 8.96 -1.30
CA LEU A 116 -6.45 8.73 -2.16
C LEU A 116 -6.69 7.23 -2.25
N ASN A 117 -7.83 6.79 -1.69
CA ASN A 117 -8.24 5.39 -1.65
C ASN A 117 -9.01 5.02 -2.91
N PHE A 118 -8.53 4.02 -3.63
CA PHE A 118 -9.28 3.36 -4.70
C PHE A 118 -9.73 1.97 -4.22
N SER A 119 -11.05 1.76 -4.11
CA SER A 119 -11.59 0.41 -3.89
C SER A 119 -11.56 -0.38 -5.20
N SER A 120 -10.99 -1.58 -5.13
CA SER A 120 -11.14 -2.64 -6.15
C SER A 120 -12.49 -3.33 -6.00
#